data_AF-A0A2K2RIM0-F1
#
_entry.id   AF-A0A2K2RIM0-F1
#
_cell.length_a   1.000
_cell.length_b   1.000
_cell.length_c   1.000
_cell.angle_alpha   90.00
_cell.angle_beta   90.00
_cell.angle_gamma   90.00
#
_symmetry.space_group_name_H-M   'P 1'
#
loop_
_entity.id
_entity.type
_entity.pdbx_description
1 polymer ?
#
loop_
_entity_poly.entity_id
_entity_poly.type
_entity_poly.pdbx_seq_one_letter_code
_entity_poly.pdbx_strand_id
1 'polypeptide(L)'
;MNLARRIIATGAVAAACVVTVIATGLAGPRDASAVASVAGEQPGYAVEDFNYPQADKIKEEQGIVLKRGDGHITLATCGSRTGLLEVYTHANRLVCFSVTGTSGYLSLEIPSVYGMKGAAGVDTDVTLRAPDETVQEVTVPENSFEPVGASIDPSGRSHILVEIRTSA
;
A
#
# COMPACT_ATOMS: atom_id res chain seq x y z
N MET A 1 -25.53 28.73 26.84
CA MET A 1 -26.04 29.99 26.25
C MET A 1 -24.91 30.64 25.48
N ASN A 2 -24.90 30.52 24.15
CA ASN A 2 -24.14 31.40 23.27
C ASN A 2 -24.95 31.56 21.98
N LEU A 3 -25.36 32.80 21.75
CA LEU A 3 -26.26 33.28 20.73
C LEU A 3 -25.39 33.79 19.57
N ALA A 4 -25.66 33.39 18.32
CA ALA A 4 -25.75 34.31 17.18
C ALA A 4 -25.93 33.57 15.85
N ARG A 5 -26.73 34.22 15.01
CA ARG A 5 -27.42 33.76 13.81
C ARG A 5 -27.03 34.72 12.68
N ARG A 6 -26.68 34.23 11.48
CA ARG A 6 -26.63 34.98 10.20
C ARG A 6 -26.88 33.99 9.06
N ILE A 7 -28.11 33.83 8.55
CA ILE A 7 -28.81 34.53 7.44
C ILE A 7 -28.13 34.38 6.05
N ILE A 8 -28.69 33.42 5.29
CA ILE A 8 -29.18 33.41 3.88
C ILE A 8 -28.41 34.19 2.78
N ALA A 9 -28.04 33.48 1.72
CA ALA A 9 -28.19 33.95 0.34
C ALA A 9 -28.48 32.77 -0.62
N THR A 10 -29.63 32.87 -1.28
CA THR A 10 -30.24 31.99 -2.28
C THR A 10 -29.56 32.10 -3.65
N GLY A 11 -29.38 30.98 -4.35
CA GLY A 11 -29.05 30.94 -5.78
C GLY A 11 -29.79 29.80 -6.47
N ALA A 12 -30.91 30.12 -7.11
CA ALA A 12 -31.69 29.21 -7.94
C ALA A 12 -31.30 29.41 -9.42
N VAL A 13 -30.98 28.33 -10.14
CA VAL A 13 -31.02 28.31 -11.60
C VAL A 13 -31.75 27.04 -12.02
N ALA A 14 -32.94 27.24 -12.56
CA ALA A 14 -33.78 26.22 -13.17
C ALA A 14 -33.42 26.08 -14.66
N ALA A 15 -33.42 24.86 -15.18
CA ALA A 15 -33.68 24.59 -16.59
C ALA A 15 -34.12 23.14 -16.75
N ALA A 16 -35.43 22.92 -16.76
CA ALA A 16 -36.06 21.68 -17.19
C ALA A 16 -36.46 21.83 -18.67
N CYS A 17 -36.05 20.88 -19.51
CA CYS A 17 -36.65 20.68 -20.83
C CYS A 17 -36.89 19.18 -21.01
N VAL A 18 -38.15 18.78 -20.82
CA VAL A 18 -38.68 17.49 -21.25
C VAL A 18 -39.13 17.66 -22.70
N VAL A 19 -38.63 16.82 -23.60
CA VAL A 19 -39.20 16.65 -24.94
C VAL A 19 -39.35 15.16 -25.20
N THR A 20 -40.59 14.68 -25.14
CA THR A 20 -41.02 13.38 -25.64
C THR A 20 -41.51 13.54 -27.07
N VAL A 21 -40.97 12.76 -28.01
CA VAL A 21 -41.56 12.54 -29.34
C VAL A 21 -41.59 11.05 -29.60
N ILE A 22 -42.80 10.52 -29.81
CA ILE A 22 -43.08 9.16 -30.27
C ILE A 22 -43.20 9.23 -31.81
N ALA A 23 -42.50 8.35 -32.53
CA ALA A 23 -42.82 8.03 -33.92
C ALA A 23 -42.49 6.56 -34.23
N THR A 24 -43.53 5.79 -34.53
CA THR A 24 -43.50 4.44 -35.09
C THR A 24 -43.27 4.46 -36.60
N GLY A 25 -42.45 3.55 -37.13
CA GLY A 25 -42.72 2.92 -38.43
C GLY A 25 -41.58 2.84 -39.47
N LEU A 26 -41.55 1.66 -40.10
CA LEU A 26 -41.12 1.31 -41.47
C LEU A 26 -39.68 0.83 -41.71
N ALA A 27 -39.62 -0.43 -42.12
CA ALA A 27 -38.46 -1.18 -42.57
C ALA A 27 -37.82 -0.54 -43.82
N GLY A 28 -36.51 -0.34 -43.76
CA GLY A 28 -35.63 -0.07 -44.90
C GLY A 28 -34.59 -1.19 -45.05
N PRO A 29 -33.93 -1.32 -46.22
CA PRO A 29 -33.16 -2.50 -46.58
C PRO A 29 -31.97 -2.70 -45.65
N ARG A 30 -31.75 -3.94 -45.22
CA ARG A 30 -30.57 -4.35 -44.48
C ARG A 30 -29.38 -4.34 -45.42
N ASP A 31 -28.66 -3.21 -45.49
CA ASP A 31 -27.29 -3.22 -45.98
C ASP A 31 -26.48 -4.12 -45.06
N ALA A 32 -26.01 -5.23 -45.64
CA ALA A 32 -25.15 -6.19 -44.99
C ALA A 32 -23.80 -5.52 -44.70
N SER A 33 -23.72 -4.83 -43.58
CA SER A 33 -22.45 -4.42 -43.01
C SER A 33 -21.73 -5.69 -42.59
N ALA A 34 -20.82 -6.16 -43.45
CA ALA A 34 -19.93 -7.27 -43.16
C ALA A 34 -19.21 -6.95 -41.85
N VAL A 35 -19.58 -7.67 -40.78
CA VAL A 35 -18.89 -7.61 -39.50
C VAL A 35 -17.54 -8.29 -39.75
N ALA A 36 -16.50 -7.49 -39.98
CA ALA A 36 -15.15 -7.99 -40.00
C ALA A 36 -14.86 -8.59 -38.62
N SER A 37 -14.63 -9.90 -38.56
CA SER A 37 -14.22 -10.57 -37.34
C SER A 37 -12.86 -10.00 -36.91
N VAL A 38 -12.83 -9.31 -35.77
CA VAL A 38 -11.58 -9.04 -35.03
C VAL A 38 -11.17 -10.35 -34.36
N ALA A 39 -10.83 -11.36 -35.17
CA ALA A 39 -10.18 -12.57 -34.74
C ALA A 39 -8.72 -12.43 -35.14
N GLY A 40 -7.91 -11.80 -34.29
CA GLY A 40 -6.51 -11.54 -34.61
C GLY A 40 -5.62 -11.15 -33.45
N GLU A 41 -6.11 -10.40 -32.46
CA GLU A 41 -5.23 -9.94 -31.37
C GLU A 41 -5.75 -10.47 -30.03
N GLN A 42 -5.12 -11.55 -29.55
CA GLN A 42 -5.29 -11.99 -28.18
C GLN A 42 -4.87 -10.82 -27.27
N PRO A 43 -5.67 -10.42 -26.26
CA PRO A 43 -5.32 -9.30 -25.39
C PRO A 43 -3.89 -9.48 -24.87
N GLY A 44 -3.05 -8.45 -25.03
CA GLY A 44 -1.68 -8.50 -24.54
C GLY A 44 -1.68 -8.80 -23.03
N TYR A 45 -0.80 -9.69 -22.59
CA TYR A 45 -0.62 -9.98 -21.18
C TYR A 45 0.10 -8.80 -20.51
N ALA A 46 -0.45 -8.30 -19.41
CA ALA A 46 0.27 -7.39 -18.54
C ALA A 46 1.32 -8.20 -17.76
N VAL A 47 2.60 -7.85 -17.93
CA VAL A 47 3.70 -8.43 -17.14
C VAL A 47 3.88 -7.56 -15.91
N GLU A 48 3.53 -8.09 -14.74
CA GLU A 48 3.79 -7.44 -13.46
C GLU A 48 5.19 -7.84 -12.96
N ASP A 49 6.06 -6.85 -12.77
CA ASP A 49 7.42 -7.05 -12.26
C ASP A 49 7.47 -7.06 -10.71
N PHE A 50 6.39 -6.63 -10.06
CA PHE A 50 6.19 -6.47 -8.61
C PHE A 50 7.26 -5.59 -7.93
N ASN A 51 7.96 -4.75 -8.71
CA ASN A 51 8.91 -3.80 -8.15
C ASN A 51 8.17 -2.76 -7.31
N TYR A 52 8.78 -2.36 -6.20
CA TYR A 52 8.15 -1.37 -5.35
C TYR A 52 8.12 0.01 -6.06
N PRO A 53 6.96 0.70 -6.12
CA PRO A 53 6.87 1.98 -6.80
C PRO A 53 7.81 3.04 -6.22
N GLN A 54 8.52 3.74 -7.10
CA GLN A 54 9.42 4.85 -6.72
C GLN A 54 10.56 4.44 -5.77
N ALA A 55 11.01 3.18 -5.81
CA ALA A 55 12.05 2.65 -4.94
C ALA A 55 13.34 3.50 -4.90
N ASP A 56 13.81 3.98 -6.05
CA ASP A 56 15.03 4.81 -6.13
C ASP A 56 14.87 6.13 -5.38
N LYS A 57 13.73 6.81 -5.56
CA LYS A 57 13.40 8.04 -4.86
C LYS A 57 13.31 7.82 -3.35
N ILE A 58 12.66 6.74 -2.93
CA ILE A 58 12.55 6.38 -1.50
C ILE A 58 13.93 6.11 -0.90
N LYS A 59 14.82 5.45 -1.64
CA LYS A 59 16.20 5.20 -1.22
C LYS A 59 16.98 6.50 -1.05
N GLU A 60 16.87 7.42 -2.00
CA GLU A 60 17.54 8.72 -1.94
C GLU A 60 17.02 9.58 -0.78
N GLU A 61 15.71 9.61 -0.57
CA GLU A 61 15.07 10.49 0.42
C GLU A 61 15.09 9.92 1.85
N GLN A 62 15.00 8.59 2.00
CA GLN A 62 14.83 7.92 3.31
C GLN A 62 15.94 6.91 3.62
N GLY A 63 16.88 6.65 2.71
CA GLY A 63 17.97 5.70 2.96
C GLY A 63 17.50 4.25 3.17
N ILE A 64 16.30 3.89 2.69
CA ILE A 64 15.76 2.53 2.72
C ILE A 64 15.54 2.00 1.32
N VAL A 65 15.70 0.69 1.12
CA VAL A 65 15.45 0.06 -0.17
C VAL A 65 14.16 -0.74 -0.07
N LEU A 66 13.18 -0.44 -0.91
CA LEU A 66 11.98 -1.28 -1.06
C LEU A 66 12.12 -2.03 -2.38
N LYS A 67 12.16 -3.36 -2.34
CA LYS A 67 12.52 -4.18 -3.51
C LYS A 67 11.28 -4.69 -4.22
N ARG A 68 10.62 -5.67 -3.60
CA ARG A 68 9.52 -6.41 -4.19
C ARG A 68 8.45 -6.67 -3.15
N GLY A 69 7.19 -6.50 -3.52
CA GLY A 69 6.06 -6.78 -2.63
C GLY A 69 4.81 -7.21 -3.40
N ASP A 70 3.80 -7.62 -2.67
CA ASP A 70 2.49 -8.01 -3.21
C ASP A 70 1.44 -6.90 -3.14
N GLY A 71 1.84 -5.70 -2.71
CA GLY A 71 0.98 -4.53 -2.59
C GLY A 71 0.20 -4.45 -1.27
N HIS A 72 0.25 -5.47 -0.41
CA HIS A 72 -0.44 -5.47 0.87
C HIS A 72 0.33 -4.78 1.99
N ILE A 73 1.62 -4.51 1.78
CA ILE A 73 2.49 -3.79 2.71
C ILE A 73 3.08 -2.59 1.97
N THR A 74 2.61 -1.39 2.29
CA THR A 74 3.00 -0.15 1.60
C THR A 74 3.50 0.89 2.58
N LEU A 75 4.55 1.61 2.22
CA LEU A 75 5.10 2.74 2.97
C LEU A 75 4.00 3.77 3.27
N ALA A 76 3.92 4.18 4.53
CA ALA A 76 2.92 5.12 5.02
C ALA A 76 3.58 6.22 5.84
N THR A 77 2.93 7.39 5.89
CA THR A 77 3.33 8.44 6.81
C THR A 77 3.07 7.98 8.25
N CYS A 78 4.13 7.92 9.07
CA CYS A 78 3.99 7.60 10.49
C CYS A 78 3.02 8.55 11.20
N GLY A 79 2.14 8.00 12.05
CA GLY A 79 1.13 8.77 12.77
C GLY A 79 -0.08 9.23 11.93
N SER A 80 -0.14 8.91 10.63
CA SER A 80 -1.31 9.22 9.79
C SER A 80 -2.59 8.49 10.23
N ARG A 81 -2.44 7.32 10.86
CA ARG A 81 -3.51 6.53 11.46
C ARG A 81 -2.95 5.58 12.52
N THR A 82 -3.83 4.98 13.32
CA THR A 82 -3.48 3.90 14.25
C THR A 82 -3.34 2.56 13.52
N GLY A 83 -2.63 1.61 14.14
CA GLY A 83 -2.50 0.23 13.64
C GLY A 83 -1.54 0.06 12.46
N LEU A 84 -0.63 1.02 12.25
CA LEU A 84 0.47 0.87 11.29
C LEU A 84 1.52 -0.10 11.85
N LEU A 85 2.18 -0.82 10.95
CA LEU A 85 3.43 -1.51 11.28
C LEU A 85 4.51 -0.44 11.45
N GLU A 86 5.22 -0.44 12.57
CA GLU A 86 6.23 0.57 12.88
C GLU A 86 7.61 -0.10 13.02
N VAL A 87 8.61 0.37 12.29
CA VAL A 87 9.99 -0.11 12.33
C VAL A 87 10.86 0.96 12.98
N TYR A 88 11.46 0.63 14.11
CA TYR A 88 12.31 1.52 14.89
C TYR A 88 13.77 1.32 14.51
N THR A 89 14.43 2.40 14.09
CA THR A 89 15.77 2.35 13.52
C THR A 89 16.66 3.47 14.06
N HIS A 90 17.95 3.21 14.20
CA HIS A 90 18.90 4.26 14.55
C HIS A 90 19.21 5.21 13.39
N ALA A 91 19.00 4.78 12.14
CA ALA A 91 19.30 5.59 10.96
C ALA A 91 18.21 6.65 10.68
N ASN A 92 16.93 6.26 10.74
CA ASN A 92 15.80 7.09 10.31
C ASN A 92 14.77 7.35 11.42
N ARG A 93 15.06 6.95 12.66
CA ARG A 93 14.21 7.00 13.86
C ARG A 93 12.94 6.15 13.79
N LEU A 94 12.17 6.22 12.71
CA LEU A 94 10.92 5.49 12.54
C LEU A 94 10.53 5.38 11.06
N VAL A 95 10.16 4.17 10.61
CA VAL A 95 9.58 3.91 9.28
C VAL A 95 8.25 3.19 9.48
N CYS A 96 7.19 3.58 8.77
CA CYS A 96 5.86 3.00 8.97
C CYS A 96 5.29 2.41 7.69
N PHE A 97 4.58 1.30 7.84
CA PHE A 97 3.89 0.63 6.76
C PHE A 97 2.40 0.48 7.07
N SER A 98 1.56 0.70 6.06
CA SER A 98 0.18 0.27 6.05
C SER A 98 0.14 -1.19 5.63
N VAL A 99 -0.62 -2.00 6.38
CA VAL A 99 -0.91 -3.38 6.05
C VAL A 99 -2.38 -3.52 5.69
N THR A 100 -2.67 -4.22 4.61
CA THR A 100 -4.04 -4.46 4.13
C THR A 100 -4.27 -5.94 3.84
N GLY A 101 -5.45 -6.45 4.14
CA GLY A 101 -5.77 -7.87 3.94
C GLY A 101 -5.35 -8.75 5.12
N THR A 102 -5.44 -10.07 4.95
CA THR A 102 -5.09 -11.08 5.97
C THR A 102 -3.68 -11.63 5.79
N SER A 103 -2.97 -11.21 4.75
CA SER A 103 -1.59 -11.60 4.50
C SER A 103 -0.91 -10.55 3.62
N GLY A 104 0.41 -10.47 3.70
CA GLY A 104 1.19 -9.55 2.88
C GLY A 104 2.66 -9.91 2.83
N TYR A 105 3.35 -9.45 1.79
CA TYR A 105 4.76 -9.71 1.56
C TYR A 105 5.50 -8.46 1.11
N LEU A 106 6.65 -8.20 1.72
CA LEU A 106 7.59 -7.17 1.28
C LEU A 106 9.03 -7.59 1.54
N SER A 107 9.83 -7.62 0.49
CA SER A 107 11.29 -7.65 0.56
C SER A 107 11.84 -6.23 0.50
N LEU A 108 12.75 -5.91 1.40
CA LEU A 108 13.27 -4.56 1.62
C LEU A 108 14.70 -4.61 2.20
N GLU A 109 15.30 -3.44 2.43
CA GLU A 109 16.48 -3.27 3.27
C GLU A 109 16.28 -2.01 4.10
N ILE A 110 16.11 -2.19 5.41
CA ILE A 110 16.11 -1.09 6.38
C ILE A 110 17.27 -1.32 7.34
N PRO A 111 18.28 -0.44 7.37
CA PRO A 111 19.45 -0.62 8.22
C PRO A 111 19.18 -0.23 9.68
N SER A 112 19.99 -0.78 10.58
CA SER A 112 20.07 -0.39 12.00
C SER A 112 18.74 -0.48 12.74
N VAL A 113 18.00 -1.57 12.52
CA VAL A 113 16.74 -1.86 13.19
C VAL A 113 16.98 -2.40 14.59
N TYR A 114 16.21 -1.91 15.56
CA TYR A 114 16.31 -2.31 16.97
C TYR A 114 14.95 -2.68 17.60
N GLY A 115 13.85 -2.37 16.93
CA GLY A 115 12.52 -2.65 17.47
C GLY A 115 11.47 -2.58 16.39
N MET A 116 10.37 -3.28 16.61
CA MET A 116 9.22 -3.26 15.71
C MET A 116 7.93 -3.29 16.51
N LYS A 117 6.89 -2.67 15.96
CA LYS A 117 5.52 -2.80 16.47
C LYS A 117 4.63 -3.35 15.37
N GLY A 118 3.90 -4.42 15.69
CA GLY A 118 2.98 -5.10 14.78
C GLY A 118 1.86 -4.18 14.29
N ALA A 119 1.42 -4.40 13.06
CA ALA A 119 0.20 -3.79 12.55
C ALA A 119 -1.03 -4.28 13.32
N ALA A 120 -2.17 -3.60 13.13
CA ALA A 120 -3.44 -4.09 13.68
C ALA A 120 -4.03 -5.22 12.82
N GLY A 121 -4.54 -6.27 13.47
CA GLY A 121 -5.33 -7.32 12.84
C GLY A 121 -4.54 -8.47 12.23
N VAL A 122 -3.21 -8.44 12.26
CA VAL A 122 -2.32 -9.49 11.73
C VAL A 122 -1.02 -9.56 12.52
N ASP A 123 -0.51 -10.76 12.71
CA ASP A 123 0.85 -10.99 13.19
C ASP A 123 1.85 -10.73 12.06
N THR A 124 3.08 -10.36 12.43
CA THR A 124 4.12 -10.01 11.48
C THR A 124 5.38 -10.83 11.73
N ASP A 125 5.73 -11.72 10.79
CA ASP A 125 7.03 -12.38 10.77
C ASP A 125 8.05 -11.51 10.06
N VAL A 126 9.22 -11.34 10.66
CA VAL A 126 10.29 -10.50 10.13
C VAL A 126 11.62 -11.22 10.11
N THR A 127 12.39 -10.95 9.06
CA THR A 127 13.73 -11.51 8.88
C THR A 127 14.74 -10.38 8.88
N LEU A 128 15.68 -10.44 9.82
CA LEU A 128 16.79 -9.51 9.95
C LEU A 128 18.11 -10.21 9.67
N ARG A 129 19.10 -9.45 9.22
CA ARG A 129 20.44 -9.94 8.89
C ARG A 129 21.52 -9.08 9.53
N ALA A 130 22.45 -9.74 10.24
CA ALA A 130 23.65 -9.12 10.78
C ALA A 130 24.75 -8.97 9.70
N PRO A 131 25.83 -8.20 9.95
CA PRO A 131 26.91 -8.00 8.97
C PRO A 131 27.71 -9.27 8.64
N ASP A 132 27.65 -10.30 9.49
CA ASP A 132 28.25 -11.61 9.26
C ASP A 132 27.28 -12.61 8.62
N GLU A 133 26.18 -12.11 8.04
CA GLU A 133 25.12 -12.88 7.39
C GLU A 133 24.27 -13.74 8.35
N THR A 134 24.46 -13.61 9.67
CA THR A 134 23.58 -14.29 10.64
C THR A 134 22.15 -13.79 10.46
N VAL A 135 21.21 -14.74 10.35
CA VAL A 135 19.78 -14.46 10.20
C VAL A 135 19.09 -14.51 11.56
N GLN A 136 18.18 -13.57 11.77
CA GLN A 136 17.29 -13.52 12.90
C GLN A 136 15.85 -13.44 12.41
N GLU A 137 15.04 -14.41 12.82
CA GLU A 137 13.60 -14.45 12.54
C GLU A 137 12.84 -14.13 13.83
N VAL A 138 11.90 -13.20 13.76
CA VAL A 138 11.09 -12.79 14.91
C VAL A 138 9.64 -12.64 14.47
N THR A 139 8.71 -13.14 15.27
CA THR A 139 7.29 -12.83 15.14
C THR A 139 6.95 -11.66 16.04
N VAL A 140 6.35 -10.62 15.45
CA VAL A 140 5.84 -9.43 16.13
C VAL A 140 4.33 -9.55 16.19
N PRO A 141 3.74 -9.79 17.37
CA PRO A 141 2.29 -9.92 17.49
C PRO A 141 1.56 -8.64 17.10
N GLU A 142 0.32 -8.78 16.65
CA GLU A 142 -0.49 -7.62 16.29
C GLU A 142 -0.53 -6.56 17.40
N ASN A 143 -0.45 -5.28 17.00
CA ASN A 143 -0.43 -4.10 17.90
C ASN A 143 0.59 -4.14 19.06
N SER A 144 1.55 -5.07 19.04
CA SER A 144 2.50 -5.29 20.13
C SER A 144 3.90 -4.88 19.71
N PHE A 145 4.68 -4.38 20.66
CA PHE A 145 6.08 -4.02 20.42
C PHE A 145 6.97 -5.21 20.74
N GLU A 146 7.90 -5.53 19.84
CA GLU A 146 8.95 -6.51 20.08
C GLU A 146 10.35 -5.95 19.81
N PRO A 147 11.33 -6.25 20.68
CA PRO A 147 12.72 -5.92 20.43
C PRO A 147 13.28 -6.86 19.35
N VAL A 148 13.96 -6.29 18.37
CA VAL A 148 14.56 -7.03 17.26
C VAL A 148 15.96 -6.49 16.96
N GLY A 149 16.69 -7.18 16.09
CA GLY A 149 17.98 -6.74 15.60
C GLY A 149 18.97 -6.45 16.72
N ALA A 150 19.50 -5.23 16.74
CA ALA A 150 20.54 -4.82 17.67
C ALA A 150 20.14 -4.95 19.16
N SER A 151 18.84 -4.90 19.49
CA SER A 151 18.38 -4.95 20.88
C SER A 151 18.41 -6.35 21.50
N ILE A 152 18.43 -7.40 20.67
CA ILE A 152 18.47 -8.80 21.13
C ILE A 152 19.72 -9.54 20.66
N ASP A 153 20.65 -8.84 19.99
CA ASP A 153 21.98 -9.35 19.71
C ASP A 153 22.91 -9.12 20.90
N PRO A 154 23.50 -10.17 21.52
CA PRO A 154 24.46 -10.03 22.61
C PRO A 154 25.68 -9.18 22.27
N SER A 155 26.05 -9.11 20.99
CA SER A 155 27.16 -8.30 20.50
C SER A 155 26.75 -6.88 20.09
N GLY A 156 25.45 -6.56 20.16
CA GLY A 156 24.91 -5.24 19.80
C GLY A 156 25.14 -4.83 18.35
N ARG A 157 25.26 -5.79 17.41
CA ARG A 157 25.55 -5.46 16.01
C ARG A 157 24.32 -4.85 15.34
N SER A 158 24.56 -3.96 14.38
CA SER A 158 23.51 -3.40 13.54
C SER A 158 22.93 -4.48 12.63
N HIS A 159 21.60 -4.60 12.61
CA HIS A 159 20.89 -5.54 11.74
C HIS A 159 20.11 -4.79 10.67
N ILE A 160 20.07 -5.39 9.47
CA ILE A 160 19.25 -4.93 8.35
C ILE A 160 17.98 -5.78 8.32
N LEU A 161 16.80 -5.15 8.34
CA LEU A 161 15.54 -5.83 8.08
C LEU A 161 15.43 -6.09 6.58
N VAL A 162 15.30 -7.37 6.20
CA VAL A 162 15.34 -7.81 4.79
C VAL A 162 14.00 -8.32 4.26
N GLU A 163 13.09 -8.72 5.15
CA GLU A 163 11.78 -9.23 4.78
C GLU A 163 10.75 -8.96 5.86
N ILE A 164 9.53 -8.65 5.44
CA ILE A 164 8.32 -8.58 6.27
C ILE A 164 7.27 -9.48 5.64
N ARG A 165 6.66 -10.33 6.47
CA ARG A 165 5.50 -11.14 6.12
C ARG A 165 4.41 -10.92 7.16
N THR A 166 3.17 -10.81 6.71
CA THR A 166 2.01 -10.70 7.62
C THR A 166 1.05 -11.83 7.39
N SER A 167 0.37 -12.24 8.45
CA SER A 167 -0.68 -13.27 8.42
C SER A 167 -1.64 -13.08 9.60
N ALA A 168 -2.94 -13.30 9.35
CA ALA A 168 -4.00 -13.35 10.36
C ALA A 168 -4.09 -14.70 11.07
#